data_AF-A0A3S0J928-F1
#
_entry.id   AF-A0A3S0J928-F1
#
_cell.length_a   1.000
_cell.length_b   1.000
_cell.length_c   1.000
_cell.angle_alpha   90.00
_cell.angle_beta   90.00
_cell.angle_gamma   90.00
#
_symmetry.space_group_name_H-M   'P 1'
#
loop_
_entity.id
_entity.type
_entity.pdbx_description
1 polymer ?
#
loop_
_entity_poly.entity_id
_entity_poly.type
_entity_poly.pdbx_seq_one_letter_code
_entity_poly.pdbx_strand_id
1 'polypeptide(L)' 'MSLARHPTTRDDWQALAASLSVETRAYIDGAFVEAQGGAILTTTNPATGEV' A
#
# COMPACT_ATOMS: atom_id res chain seq x y z
N MET A 1 19.59 5.64 14.49
CA MET A 1 18.99 5.70 13.14
C MET A 1 19.12 4.30 12.54
N SER A 2 18.01 3.59 12.36
CA SER A 2 18.04 2.25 11.75
C SER A 2 18.23 2.41 10.24
N LEU A 3 19.30 1.84 9.69
CA LEU A 3 19.37 1.58 8.26
C LEU A 3 18.36 0.45 8.01
N ALA A 4 17.13 0.77 7.65
CA ALA A 4 16.22 -0.24 7.13
C ALA A 4 16.93 -0.89 5.94
N ARG A 5 17.45 -2.11 6.14
CA ARG A 5 18.10 -2.89 5.08
C ARG A 5 17.07 -3.02 3.96
N HIS A 6 17.44 -2.62 2.75
CA HIS A 6 16.63 -2.92 1.57
C HIS A 6 16.39 -4.43 1.51
N PRO A 7 15.14 -4.88 1.31
CA PRO A 7 14.85 -6.32 1.24
C PRO A 7 15.64 -6.94 0.07
N THR A 8 16.33 -8.05 0.34
CA THR A 8 17.16 -8.73 -0.67
C THR A 8 16.70 -10.16 -0.95
N THR A 9 15.86 -10.73 -0.08
CA THR A 9 15.32 -12.09 -0.24
C THR A 9 13.80 -12.04 -0.41
N ARG A 10 13.22 -13.15 -0.91
CA ARG A 10 11.77 -13.29 -1.03
C ARG A 10 11.07 -13.05 0.30
N ASP A 11 11.59 -13.66 1.37
CA ASP A 11 10.96 -13.60 2.69
C ASP A 11 11.09 -12.18 3.29
N ASP A 12 12.19 -11.47 3.04
CA ASP A 12 12.30 -10.05 3.43
C ASP A 12 11.24 -9.19 2.71
N TRP A 13 11.00 -9.44 1.42
CA TRP A 13 9.98 -8.72 0.65
C TRP A 13 8.56 -9.04 1.13
N GLN A 14 8.29 -10.29 1.48
CA GLN A 14 7.00 -10.69 2.06
C GLN A 14 6.78 -10.04 3.43
N ALA A 15 7.82 -9.99 4.29
CA ALA A 15 7.75 -9.32 5.57
C ALA A 15 7.53 -7.81 5.43
N LEU A 16 8.19 -7.17 4.46
CA LEU A 16 7.94 -5.76 4.16
C LEU A 16 6.50 -5.55 3.71
N ALA A 17 6.01 -6.34 2.75
CA ALA A 17 4.63 -6.21 2.24
C ALA A 17 3.60 -6.33 3.36
N ALA A 18 3.77 -7.29 4.29
CA ALA A 18 2.88 -7.47 5.44
C ALA A 18 2.90 -6.30 6.45
N SER A 19 3.96 -5.48 6.44
CA SER A 19 4.11 -4.32 7.34
C SER A 19 3.57 -3.00 6.77
N LEU A 20 3.24 -2.97 5.47
CA LEU A 20 2.81 -1.74 4.81
C LEU A 20 1.35 -1.40 5.13
N SER A 21 1.11 -0.11 5.35
CA SER A 21 -0.22 0.47 5.24
C SER A 21 -0.24 1.33 3.98
N VAL A 22 -1.11 0.96 3.02
CA VAL A 22 -1.20 1.62 1.72
C VAL A 22 -2.30 2.68 1.78
N GLU A 23 -1.96 3.93 1.48
CA GLU A 23 -2.93 5.01 1.34
C GLU A 23 -3.75 4.82 0.05
N THR A 24 -5.07 4.81 0.18
CA THR A 24 -6.01 4.43 -0.90
C THR A 24 -6.79 5.61 -1.47
N ARG A 25 -6.69 6.79 -0.83
CA ARG A 25 -7.41 8.00 -1.23
C ARG A 25 -6.71 8.71 -2.39
N ALA A 26 -7.47 9.55 -3.10
CA ALA A 26 -6.91 10.40 -4.15
C ALA A 26 -6.01 11.49 -3.55
N TYR A 27 -4.96 11.89 -4.25
CA TYR A 27 -4.12 13.03 -3.84
C TYR A 27 -4.41 14.25 -4.71
N ILE A 28 -5.09 15.25 -4.15
CA ILE A 28 -5.56 16.45 -4.87
C ILE A 28 -5.27 17.66 -3.99
N ASP A 29 -4.76 18.74 -4.60
CA ASP A 29 -4.43 20.01 -3.94
C ASP A 29 -3.54 19.87 -2.68
N GLY A 30 -2.60 18.92 -2.71
CA GLY A 30 -1.64 18.71 -1.64
C GLY A 30 -2.14 17.83 -0.49
N ALA A 31 -3.33 17.24 -0.59
CA ALA A 31 -3.91 16.40 0.45
C ALA A 31 -4.50 15.09 -0.10
N PHE A 32 -4.56 14.07 0.78
CA PHE A 32 -5.33 12.86 0.52
C PHE A 32 -6.80 13.11 0.83
N VAL A 33 -7.66 12.89 -0.15
CA VAL A 33 -9.11 13.18 -0.09
C VAL A 33 -9.93 12.00 -0.59
N GLU A 34 -11.10 11.83 0.02
CA GLU A 34 -12.09 10.85 -0.43
C GLU A 34 -12.69 11.24 -1.77
N ALA A 35 -13.14 10.25 -2.54
CA ALA A 35 -13.90 10.50 -3.75
C ALA A 35 -15.18 11.27 -3.44
N GLN A 36 -15.58 12.17 -4.34
CA GLN A 36 -16.88 12.83 -4.23
C GLN A 36 -17.99 11.78 -4.33
N GLY A 37 -18.78 11.62 -3.25
CA GLY A 37 -19.80 10.57 -3.14
C GLY A 37 -19.31 9.25 -2.54
N GLY A 38 -18.04 9.14 -2.13
CA GLY A 38 -17.50 8.01 -1.38
C GLY A 38 -17.34 6.71 -2.18
N ALA A 39 -17.37 6.78 -3.51
CA ALA A 39 -17.17 5.60 -4.35
C ALA A 39 -15.74 5.06 -4.21
N ILE A 40 -15.61 3.73 -4.07
CA ILE A 40 -14.33 3.02 -3.99
C ILE A 40 -14.30 1.88 -5.01
N LEU A 41 -13.09 1.52 -5.46
CA LEU A 41 -12.83 0.32 -6.25
C LEU A 41 -11.91 -0.60 -5.45
N THR A 42 -12.28 -1.87 -5.38
CA THR A 42 -11.44 -2.90 -4.75
C THR A 42 -10.13 -3.05 -5.51
N THR A 43 -9.00 -2.90 -4.81
CA THR A 43 -7.67 -3.21 -5.36
C THR A 43 -7.30 -4.62 -4.92
N THR A 44 -7.30 -5.56 -5.85
CA THR A 44 -6.91 -6.95 -5.58
C THR A 44 -5.45 -7.19 -5.95
N ASN A 45 -4.66 -7.73 -5.03
CA ASN A 45 -3.30 -8.15 -5.27
C ASN A 45 -3.29 -9.38 -6.19
N PRO A 46 -2.72 -9.31 -7.41
CA PRO A 46 -2.72 -10.44 -8.33
C PRO A 46 -1.82 -11.60 -7.89
N ALA A 47 -0.87 -11.37 -6.97
CA ALA A 47 0.04 -12.42 -6.49
C ALA A 47 -0.62 -13.36 -5.47
N THR A 48 -1.58 -12.87 -4.69
CA THR A 48 -2.20 -13.60 -3.56
C THR A 48 -3.72 -13.64 -3.62
N GLY A 49 -4.36 -12.70 -4.33
CA GLY A 49 -5.81 -12.49 -4.34
C GLY A 49 -6.32 -11.66 -3.16
N GLU A 50 -5.44 -11.15 -2.31
CA GLU A 50 -5.80 -10.31 -1.16
C GLU A 50 -6.32 -8.93 -1.60
N VAL A 51 -7.11 -8.30 -0.72
CA VAL A 51 -7.73 -6.97 -0.89
C VAL A 51 -7.35 -6.08 0.29
#